data_AF-A0A432MEM2-F1
#
_entry.id   AF-A0A432MEM2-F1
#
_cell.length_a   1.000
_cell.length_b   1.000
_cell.length_c   1.000
_cell.angle_alpha   90.00
_cell.angle_beta   90.00
_cell.angle_gamma   90.00
#
_symmetry.space_group_name_H-M   'P 1'
#
loop_
_entity.id
_entity.type
_entity.pdbx_description
1 polymer ?
#
loop_
_entity_poly.entity_id
_entity_poly.type
_entity_poly.pdbx_seq_one_letter_code
_entity_poly.pdbx_strand_id
1 'polypeptide(L)'
;MTPETGPGFRFGLETEYLLVDAETYRPLWHPDLSFGTLNAALEAIPIGDLPSLRGLEVEPPHRKAMPFVVEGYHLPDPDFNPIDLLPKGVEIRTPVCATIADCLAWQAELLRRLETAMAELGWRLVALSHHPVADHFEGPQNKRRYDYWQWAMRAMTTYGPDVNISVPEHRARRLDASDLFAKVNYYAPALTALTLASPICGGGLWETRGRTGKSYRTHRRSVFGAALELHPEEAGRMEFKTFEMTHRLEDFHAYFLLWLALLLDDGLTGRADDQDRVYDLGQVARDGLEAETVRERAAAVLDRAPDVLAAHAFDPSPLEAFRHRLEIGYLPADEISDMYRREGSLGAMLRHLADRTSMGVVVP
;
A
#
# COMPACT_ATOMS: atom_id res chain seq x y z
N MET A 1 11.76 -19.55 -20.65
CA MET A 1 10.84 -19.20 -19.55
C MET A 1 9.55 -18.72 -20.18
N THR A 2 8.48 -19.49 -20.04
CA THR A 2 7.13 -19.09 -20.49
C THR A 2 6.64 -17.94 -19.60
N PRO A 3 5.98 -16.90 -20.15
CA PRO A 3 5.42 -15.84 -19.31
C PRO A 3 4.36 -16.44 -18.39
N GLU A 4 4.57 -16.34 -17.09
CA GLU A 4 3.64 -16.75 -16.03
C GLU A 4 2.34 -15.94 -16.16
N THR A 5 1.28 -16.49 -16.74
CA THR A 5 -0.06 -15.90 -16.60
C THR A 5 -1.17 -16.91 -16.86
N GLY A 6 -2.22 -16.80 -16.02
CA GLY A 6 -3.58 -17.13 -16.45
C GLY A 6 -4.02 -16.13 -17.54
N PRO A 7 -4.56 -16.56 -18.68
CA PRO A 7 -4.96 -15.66 -19.76
C PRO A 7 -6.07 -14.69 -19.30
N GLY A 8 -5.86 -13.38 -19.50
CA GLY A 8 -6.86 -12.33 -19.31
C GLY A 8 -6.83 -11.59 -17.96
N PHE A 9 -5.86 -11.85 -17.09
CA PHE A 9 -5.63 -11.04 -15.89
C PHE A 9 -4.92 -9.72 -16.24
N ARG A 10 -5.14 -8.70 -15.39
CA ARG A 10 -4.43 -7.41 -15.42
C ARG A 10 -4.02 -7.01 -14.01
N PHE A 11 -2.86 -6.36 -13.92
CA PHE A 11 -2.22 -5.99 -12.66
C PHE A 11 -1.86 -4.51 -12.65
N GLY A 12 -2.05 -3.87 -11.50
CA GLY A 12 -1.57 -2.53 -11.22
C GLY A 12 -1.13 -2.43 -9.76
N LEU A 13 -0.18 -1.54 -9.51
CA LEU A 13 0.31 -1.25 -8.18
C LEU A 13 0.36 0.26 -8.01
N GLU A 14 -0.20 0.74 -6.91
CA GLU A 14 -0.02 2.10 -6.44
C GLU A 14 0.85 2.05 -5.18
N THR A 15 1.79 2.98 -5.03
CA THR A 15 2.72 3.01 -3.88
C THR A 15 3.00 4.43 -3.44
N GLU A 16 2.71 4.70 -2.18
CA GLU A 16 2.86 6.03 -1.59
C GLU A 16 4.17 6.14 -0.78
N TYR A 17 4.93 7.21 -0.97
CA TYR A 17 6.23 7.42 -0.32
C TYR A 17 6.24 8.69 0.52
N LEU A 18 6.80 8.56 1.72
CA LEU A 18 7.18 9.69 2.56
C LEU A 18 8.42 10.36 1.98
N LEU A 19 8.45 11.70 2.03
CA LEU A 19 9.65 12.48 1.71
C LEU A 19 10.40 12.86 2.98
N VAL A 20 11.72 12.78 2.94
CA VAL A 20 12.61 13.27 3.99
C VAL A 20 13.64 14.23 3.40
N ASP A 21 14.08 15.18 4.20
CA ASP A 21 15.23 16.04 3.86
C ASP A 21 16.50 15.18 3.69
N ALA A 22 17.26 15.39 2.61
CA ALA A 22 18.38 14.51 2.26
C ALA A 22 19.60 14.64 3.20
N GLU A 23 19.75 15.79 3.87
CA GLU A 23 20.87 16.05 4.78
C GLU A 23 20.54 15.60 6.21
N THR A 24 19.36 15.99 6.69
CA THR A 24 18.95 15.83 8.09
C THR A 24 18.07 14.60 8.32
N TYR A 25 17.49 14.04 7.26
CA TYR A 25 16.50 12.96 7.32
C TYR A 25 15.27 13.31 8.17
N ARG A 26 14.99 14.60 8.32
CA ARG A 26 13.74 15.05 8.92
C ARG A 26 12.59 14.68 7.98
N PRO A 27 11.51 14.04 8.49
CA PRO A 27 10.31 13.79 7.69
C PRO A 27 9.66 15.13 7.29
N LEU A 28 9.31 15.22 6.01
CA LEU A 28 8.62 16.36 5.41
C LEU A 28 7.12 16.11 5.36
N TRP A 29 6.34 17.16 5.51
CA TRP A 29 4.88 17.08 5.44
C TRP A 29 4.27 18.33 4.79
N HIS A 30 2.94 18.46 4.80
CA HIS A 30 2.26 19.54 4.06
C HIS A 30 2.70 20.98 4.35
N PRO A 31 3.24 21.35 5.53
CA PRO A 31 3.78 22.69 5.74
C PRO A 31 5.13 22.92 5.04
N ASP A 32 5.85 21.83 4.73
CA ASP A 32 7.18 21.83 4.12
C ASP A 32 7.14 21.67 2.60
N LEU A 33 6.02 21.17 2.07
CA LEU A 33 5.85 20.74 0.69
C LEU A 33 4.90 21.67 -0.07
N SER A 34 5.15 21.85 -1.36
CA SER A 34 4.27 22.59 -2.27
C SER A 34 3.81 21.69 -3.41
N PHE A 35 2.50 21.68 -3.68
CA PHE A 35 1.94 21.00 -4.85
C PHE A 35 2.61 21.46 -6.15
N GLY A 36 2.76 22.78 -6.34
CA GLY A 36 3.36 23.33 -7.55
C GLY A 36 4.81 22.86 -7.78
N THR A 37 5.64 22.87 -6.74
CA THR A 37 7.03 22.40 -6.83
C THR A 37 7.11 20.90 -7.09
N LEU A 38 6.36 20.10 -6.33
CA LEU A 38 6.35 18.65 -6.50
C LEU A 38 5.80 18.26 -7.89
N ASN A 39 4.64 18.78 -8.27
CA ASN A 39 4.02 18.45 -9.55
C ASN A 39 4.92 18.84 -10.73
N ALA A 40 5.59 20.00 -10.69
CA ALA A 40 6.53 20.38 -11.73
C ALA A 40 7.71 19.39 -11.85
N ALA A 41 8.25 18.90 -10.72
CA ALA A 41 9.30 17.90 -10.73
C ALA A 41 8.79 16.54 -11.26
N LEU A 42 7.58 16.12 -10.87
CA LEU A 42 6.96 14.89 -11.37
C LEU A 42 6.67 14.96 -12.88
N GLU A 43 6.15 16.08 -13.38
CA GLU A 43 5.87 16.28 -14.80
C GLU A 43 7.13 16.28 -15.67
N ALA A 44 8.28 16.65 -15.10
CA ALA A 44 9.58 16.64 -15.78
C ALA A 44 10.18 15.24 -15.92
N ILE A 45 9.70 14.25 -15.16
CA ILE A 45 10.18 12.87 -15.27
C ILE A 45 9.88 12.33 -16.68
N PRO A 46 10.89 11.78 -17.39
CA PRO A 46 10.66 11.15 -18.69
C PRO A 46 9.71 9.96 -18.59
N ILE A 47 8.68 9.94 -19.45
CA ILE A 47 7.67 8.86 -19.51
C ILE A 47 7.38 8.37 -20.94
N GLY A 48 8.15 8.82 -21.93
CA GLY A 48 7.87 8.56 -23.35
C GLY A 48 8.08 7.10 -23.79
N ASP A 49 8.77 6.31 -22.97
CA ASP A 49 9.04 4.89 -23.17
C ASP A 49 8.06 3.97 -22.42
N LEU A 50 7.16 4.55 -21.62
CA LEU A 50 6.15 3.78 -20.91
C LEU A 50 5.12 3.18 -21.89
N PRO A 51 4.50 2.05 -21.53
CA PRO A 51 3.34 1.54 -22.25
C PRO A 51 2.16 2.51 -22.14
N SER A 52 1.02 2.14 -22.71
CA SER A 52 -0.18 2.97 -22.64
C SER A 52 -0.52 3.37 -21.20
N LEU A 53 -0.69 4.68 -20.98
CA LEU A 53 -1.17 5.23 -19.71
C LEU A 53 -2.70 5.14 -19.59
N ARG A 54 -3.37 4.42 -20.50
CA ARG A 54 -4.81 4.19 -20.41
C ARG A 54 -5.10 3.40 -19.13
N GLY A 55 -6.05 3.90 -18.33
CA GLY A 55 -6.36 3.37 -17.01
C GLY A 55 -5.72 4.17 -15.87
N LEU A 56 -4.82 5.12 -16.17
CA LEU A 56 -4.39 6.12 -15.20
C LEU A 56 -5.31 7.34 -15.32
N GLU A 57 -6.23 7.49 -14.37
CA GLU A 57 -7.11 8.64 -14.31
C GLU A 57 -6.35 9.89 -13.82
N VAL A 58 -6.64 11.03 -14.45
CA VAL A 58 -6.10 12.33 -14.06
C VAL A 58 -7.06 12.97 -13.07
N GLU A 59 -6.65 13.04 -11.81
CA GLU A 59 -7.42 13.70 -10.76
C GLU A 59 -6.96 15.15 -10.57
N PRO A 60 -7.87 16.15 -10.66
CA PRO A 60 -7.49 17.53 -10.38
C PRO A 60 -7.01 17.66 -8.93
N PRO A 61 -6.00 18.50 -8.64
CA PRO A 61 -5.49 19.57 -9.51
C PRO A 61 -4.46 19.15 -10.57
N HIS A 62 -4.08 17.87 -10.65
CA HIS A 62 -3.22 17.37 -11.72
C HIS A 62 -3.89 17.54 -13.09
N ARG A 63 -3.09 17.76 -14.13
CA ARG A 63 -3.58 18.00 -15.51
C ARG A 63 -2.93 17.11 -16.55
N LYS A 64 -1.91 16.35 -16.17
CA LYS A 64 -1.14 15.49 -17.05
C LYS A 64 -1.35 14.03 -16.64
N ALA A 65 -1.68 13.18 -17.60
CA ALA A 65 -1.64 11.74 -17.41
C ALA A 65 -0.18 11.30 -17.28
N MET A 66 0.19 10.79 -16.11
CA MET A 66 1.52 10.29 -15.78
C MET A 66 1.41 9.30 -14.61
N PRO A 67 2.39 8.41 -14.42
CA PRO A 67 2.37 7.40 -13.35
C PRO A 67 2.82 7.97 -11.99
N PHE A 68 2.89 9.29 -11.85
CA PHE A 68 3.35 9.97 -10.65
C PHE A 68 2.27 10.94 -10.18
N VAL A 69 2.00 10.95 -8.88
CA VAL A 69 0.98 11.81 -8.29
C VAL A 69 1.57 12.52 -7.08
N VAL A 70 1.26 13.81 -6.92
CA VAL A 70 1.45 14.48 -5.63
C VAL A 70 0.33 14.02 -4.73
N GLU A 71 0.66 13.23 -3.74
CA GLU A 71 -0.32 12.58 -2.90
C GLU A 71 -0.63 13.45 -1.66
N GLY A 72 -1.91 13.58 -1.30
CA GLY A 72 -2.32 14.44 -0.17
C GLY A 72 -3.77 14.90 -0.14
N TYR A 73 -4.01 15.99 0.60
CA TYR A 73 -5.35 16.47 0.90
C TYR A 73 -5.82 17.52 -0.10
N HIS A 74 -6.82 17.17 -0.89
CA HIS A 74 -7.47 18.08 -1.83
C HIS A 74 -8.08 19.29 -1.11
N LEU A 75 -7.74 20.49 -1.59
CA LEU A 75 -8.33 21.76 -1.18
C LEU A 75 -9.43 22.14 -2.21
N PRO A 76 -10.69 22.22 -1.77
CA PRO A 76 -11.79 22.50 -2.67
C PRO A 76 -12.06 23.99 -2.87
N ASP A 77 -12.71 24.34 -3.98
CA ASP A 77 -13.49 25.57 -4.11
C ASP A 77 -14.84 25.46 -3.35
N PRO A 78 -15.68 26.52 -3.31
CA PRO A 78 -16.99 26.46 -2.65
C PRO A 78 -17.96 25.38 -3.17
N ASP A 79 -17.74 24.85 -4.38
CA ASP A 79 -18.59 23.82 -5.00
C ASP A 79 -18.06 22.39 -4.79
N PHE A 80 -16.94 22.25 -4.06
CA PHE A 80 -16.19 21.01 -3.82
C PHE A 80 -15.33 20.52 -4.98
N ASN A 81 -15.00 21.39 -5.95
CA ASN A 81 -14.02 21.04 -6.98
C ASN A 81 -12.59 21.17 -6.42
N PRO A 82 -11.73 20.15 -6.55
CA PRO A 82 -10.35 20.25 -6.10
C PRO A 82 -9.56 21.25 -6.96
N ILE A 83 -9.11 22.33 -6.33
CA ILE A 83 -8.36 23.42 -6.99
C ILE A 83 -6.89 23.46 -6.60
N ASP A 84 -6.54 22.86 -5.46
CA ASP A 84 -5.18 22.76 -4.94
C ASP A 84 -5.06 21.51 -4.04
N LEU A 85 -3.87 21.23 -3.52
CA LEU A 85 -3.59 20.04 -2.70
C LEU A 85 -2.53 20.34 -1.63
N LEU A 86 -2.76 19.88 -0.40
CA LEU A 86 -1.79 19.87 0.69
C LEU A 86 -0.99 18.55 0.64
N PRO A 87 0.30 18.54 0.25
CA PRO A 87 1.01 17.30 0.01
C PRO A 87 1.37 16.56 1.29
N LYS A 88 1.18 15.23 1.32
CA LYS A 88 1.78 14.36 2.35
C LYS A 88 3.00 13.58 1.83
N GLY A 89 3.17 13.52 0.51
CA GLY A 89 4.24 12.78 -0.14
C GLY A 89 4.00 12.69 -1.64
N VAL A 90 4.48 11.59 -2.22
CA VAL A 90 4.34 11.29 -3.65
C VAL A 90 3.90 9.84 -3.82
N GLU A 91 3.25 9.55 -4.93
CA GLU A 91 2.77 8.22 -5.25
C GLU A 91 3.20 7.81 -6.66
N ILE A 92 3.51 6.52 -6.82
CA ILE A 92 3.71 5.88 -8.10
C ILE A 92 2.48 5.03 -8.41
N ARG A 93 1.94 5.16 -9.62
CA ARG A 93 0.87 4.33 -10.18
C ARG A 93 1.41 3.62 -11.42
N THR A 94 1.65 2.31 -11.33
CA THR A 94 2.17 1.56 -12.48
C THR A 94 1.16 1.55 -13.63
N PRO A 95 1.61 1.48 -14.89
CA PRO A 95 0.72 1.17 -16.00
C PRO A 95 -0.04 -0.15 -15.78
N VAL A 96 -1.16 -0.33 -16.46
CA VAL A 96 -1.90 -1.60 -16.42
C VAL A 96 -1.09 -2.70 -17.12
N CYS A 97 -0.61 -3.67 -16.35
CA CYS A 97 0.29 -4.71 -16.80
C CYS A 97 -0.43 -6.03 -17.07
N ALA A 98 0.11 -6.82 -18.00
CA ALA A 98 -0.41 -8.16 -18.30
C ALA A 98 0.10 -9.21 -17.31
N THR A 99 1.27 -8.98 -16.71
CA THR A 99 1.92 -9.91 -15.78
C THR A 99 2.32 -9.18 -14.50
N ILE A 100 2.44 -9.91 -13.38
CA ILE A 100 2.96 -9.35 -12.13
C ILE A 100 4.41 -8.93 -12.32
N ALA A 101 5.21 -9.72 -13.02
CA ALA A 101 6.62 -9.43 -13.31
C ALA A 101 6.79 -8.08 -14.04
N ASP A 102 5.97 -7.81 -15.07
CA ASP A 102 6.01 -6.52 -15.77
C ASP A 102 5.60 -5.36 -14.85
N CYS A 103 4.59 -5.56 -14.00
CA CYS A 103 4.14 -4.56 -13.04
C CYS A 103 5.26 -4.20 -12.06
N LEU A 104 5.96 -5.19 -11.52
CA LEU A 104 7.08 -4.99 -10.59
C LEU A 104 8.30 -4.39 -11.28
N ALA A 105 8.57 -4.75 -12.53
CA ALA A 105 9.64 -4.13 -13.32
C ALA A 105 9.35 -2.63 -13.56
N TRP A 106 8.10 -2.28 -13.89
CA TRP A 106 7.70 -0.88 -14.01
C TRP A 106 7.74 -0.15 -12.67
N GLN A 107 7.31 -0.78 -11.58
CA GLN A 107 7.42 -0.19 -10.24
C GLN A 107 8.88 0.16 -9.92
N ALA A 108 9.82 -0.75 -10.17
CA ALA A 108 11.24 -0.52 -9.92
C ALA A 108 11.78 0.65 -10.75
N GLU A 109 11.50 0.67 -12.04
CA GLU A 109 11.98 1.72 -12.94
C GLU A 109 11.35 3.10 -12.62
N LEU A 110 10.06 3.14 -12.28
CA LEU A 110 9.38 4.36 -11.89
C LEU A 110 9.92 4.88 -10.55
N LEU A 111 10.19 4.00 -9.59
CA LEU A 111 10.81 4.37 -8.32
C LEU A 111 12.18 4.99 -8.54
N ARG A 112 13.02 4.36 -9.37
CA ARG A 112 14.34 4.91 -9.74
C ARG A 112 14.25 6.33 -10.30
N ARG A 113 13.30 6.57 -11.20
CA ARG A 113 13.09 7.89 -11.82
C ARG A 113 12.60 8.92 -10.81
N LEU A 114 11.67 8.53 -9.95
CA LEU A 114 11.16 9.38 -8.87
C LEU A 114 12.26 9.76 -7.89
N GLU A 115 13.13 8.82 -7.52
CA GLU A 115 14.28 9.10 -6.66
C GLU A 115 15.23 10.13 -7.26
N THR A 116 15.53 10.01 -8.56
CA THR A 116 16.34 11.02 -9.26
C THR A 116 15.68 12.41 -9.19
N ALA A 117 14.38 12.50 -9.49
CA ALA A 117 13.67 13.78 -9.46
C ALA A 117 13.58 14.39 -8.05
N MET A 118 13.38 13.57 -7.01
CA MET A 118 13.34 14.06 -5.63
C MET A 118 14.73 14.47 -5.11
N ALA A 119 15.79 13.79 -5.56
CA ALA A 119 17.16 14.15 -5.20
C ALA A 119 17.55 15.53 -5.72
N GLU A 120 17.06 15.96 -6.88
CA GLU A 120 17.25 17.31 -7.42
C GLU A 120 16.63 18.40 -6.53
N LEU A 121 15.61 18.05 -5.74
CA LEU A 121 14.98 18.93 -4.75
C LEU A 121 15.63 18.85 -3.36
N GLY A 122 16.68 18.05 -3.20
CA GLY A 122 17.33 17.82 -1.90
C GLY A 122 16.54 16.87 -0.98
N TRP A 123 15.70 15.99 -1.54
CA TRP A 123 14.84 15.08 -0.79
C TRP A 123 15.14 13.61 -1.11
N ARG A 124 14.74 12.73 -0.19
CA ARG A 124 14.80 11.27 -0.37
C ARG A 124 13.44 10.62 -0.09
N LEU A 125 13.20 9.49 -0.74
CA LEU A 125 12.01 8.68 -0.53
C LEU A 125 12.23 7.71 0.65
N VAL A 126 11.17 7.49 1.43
CA VAL A 126 11.14 6.46 2.47
C VAL A 126 9.87 5.64 2.35
N ALA A 127 10.02 4.32 2.17
CA ALA A 127 8.92 3.36 2.30
C ALA A 127 8.59 3.14 3.78
N LEU A 128 7.54 3.81 4.24
CA LEU A 128 6.95 3.71 5.58
C LEU A 128 5.44 3.72 5.42
N SER A 129 4.71 3.12 6.36
CA SER A 129 3.25 3.03 6.31
C SER A 129 2.54 4.19 7.05
N HIS A 130 3.26 4.93 7.89
CA HIS A 130 2.70 6.04 8.66
C HIS A 130 3.74 7.15 8.81
N HIS A 131 3.27 8.40 8.87
CA HIS A 131 4.14 9.54 9.10
C HIS A 131 4.78 9.42 10.50
N PRO A 132 6.11 9.41 10.64
CA PRO A 132 6.74 8.98 11.89
C PRO A 132 6.56 9.97 13.05
N VAL A 133 6.21 11.22 12.77
CA VAL A 133 6.01 12.29 13.79
C VAL A 133 4.54 12.70 13.91
N ALA A 134 3.95 13.25 12.84
CA ALA A 134 2.52 13.61 12.80
C ALA A 134 1.61 12.38 12.96
N ASP A 135 0.64 12.48 13.86
CA ASP A 135 -0.34 11.43 14.19
C ASP A 135 -1.80 11.85 13.95
N HIS A 136 -2.00 13.11 13.56
CA HIS A 136 -3.29 13.74 13.32
C HIS A 136 -3.17 14.87 12.30
N PHE A 137 -4.23 15.08 11.53
CA PHE A 137 -4.37 16.15 10.55
C PHE A 137 -5.80 16.71 10.60
N GLU A 138 -5.93 18.02 10.44
CA GLU A 138 -7.21 18.69 10.27
C GLU A 138 -7.15 19.58 9.04
N GLY A 139 -8.13 19.42 8.15
CA GLY A 139 -8.28 20.21 6.94
C GLY A 139 -9.72 20.69 6.75
N PRO A 140 -9.94 21.70 5.90
CA PRO A 140 -11.29 22.16 5.55
C PRO A 140 -12.08 21.02 4.90
N GLN A 141 -13.40 20.97 5.08
CA GLN A 141 -14.22 19.93 4.48
C GLN A 141 -14.02 19.89 2.96
N ASN A 142 -13.53 18.75 2.44
CA ASN A 142 -13.21 18.58 1.02
C ASN A 142 -14.10 17.56 0.29
N LYS A 143 -15.02 16.92 1.00
CA LYS A 143 -16.01 16.01 0.44
C LYS A 143 -17.39 16.35 1.00
N ARG A 144 -18.43 16.22 0.16
CA ARG A 144 -19.83 16.41 0.58
C ARG A 144 -20.26 15.40 1.64
N ARG A 145 -19.80 14.16 1.48
CA ARG A 145 -20.00 13.06 2.43
C ARG A 145 -19.04 13.17 3.61
N TYR A 146 -19.58 13.18 4.83
CA TYR A 146 -18.80 13.39 6.06
C TYR A 146 -17.82 12.25 6.35
N ASP A 147 -18.23 11.01 6.12
CA ASP A 147 -17.38 9.83 6.26
C ASP A 147 -16.18 9.88 5.30
N TYR A 148 -16.39 10.35 4.07
CA TYR A 148 -15.30 10.52 3.09
C TYR A 148 -14.36 11.65 3.47
N TRP A 149 -14.87 12.70 4.11
CA TRP A 149 -14.03 13.77 4.66
C TRP A 149 -13.20 13.28 5.85
N GLN A 150 -13.80 12.53 6.78
CA GLN A 150 -13.05 11.90 7.89
C GLN A 150 -11.97 10.97 7.37
N TRP A 151 -12.28 10.18 6.35
CA TRP A 151 -11.30 9.35 5.64
C TRP A 151 -10.14 10.18 5.09
N ALA A 152 -10.41 11.25 4.34
CA ALA A 152 -9.38 12.10 3.74
C ALA A 152 -8.44 12.68 4.80
N MET A 153 -8.96 13.08 5.98
CA MET A 153 -8.12 13.55 7.08
C MET A 153 -7.26 12.43 7.69
N ARG A 154 -7.75 11.18 7.72
CA ARG A 154 -6.97 10.03 8.20
C ARG A 154 -5.87 9.65 7.21
N ALA A 155 -6.18 9.67 5.92
CA ALA A 155 -5.24 9.35 4.84
C ALA A 155 -3.98 10.24 4.89
N MET A 156 -4.09 11.47 5.38
CA MET A 156 -2.98 12.45 5.46
C MET A 156 -1.77 12.05 6.29
N THR A 157 -1.90 11.03 7.13
CA THR A 157 -0.81 10.51 7.98
C THR A 157 -0.37 9.11 7.57
N THR A 158 -1.00 8.52 6.55
CA THR A 158 -0.75 7.14 6.15
C THR A 158 -0.17 7.07 4.76
N TYR A 159 0.56 5.99 4.52
CA TYR A 159 1.11 5.61 3.24
C TYR A 159 0.82 4.12 3.05
N GLY A 160 0.53 3.70 1.84
CA GLY A 160 0.16 2.32 1.58
C GLY A 160 0.39 1.94 0.13
N PRO A 161 0.48 0.64 -0.15
CA PRO A 161 0.27 0.15 -1.48
C PRO A 161 -1.21 -0.19 -1.68
N ASP A 162 -1.71 0.12 -2.86
CA ASP A 162 -2.98 -0.37 -3.34
C ASP A 162 -2.72 -1.39 -4.47
N VAL A 163 -3.15 -2.64 -4.22
CA VAL A 163 -2.85 -3.78 -5.09
C VAL A 163 -4.06 -4.05 -5.98
N ASN A 164 -3.88 -3.86 -7.28
CA ASN A 164 -4.96 -3.81 -8.24
C ASN A 164 -4.97 -5.03 -9.16
N ILE A 165 -6.10 -5.75 -9.21
CA ILE A 165 -6.29 -6.91 -10.08
C ILE A 165 -7.60 -6.79 -10.84
N SER A 166 -7.54 -6.94 -12.17
CA SER A 166 -8.71 -7.27 -12.97
C SER A 166 -8.64 -8.73 -13.40
N VAL A 167 -9.76 -9.44 -13.29
CA VAL A 167 -9.89 -10.84 -13.69
C VAL A 167 -10.43 -10.98 -15.11
N PRO A 168 -10.25 -12.13 -15.78
CA PRO A 168 -10.86 -12.38 -17.07
C PRO A 168 -12.38 -12.19 -17.04
N GLU A 169 -12.95 -11.65 -18.12
CA GLU A 169 -14.37 -11.23 -18.20
C GLU A 169 -15.35 -12.35 -17.80
N HIS A 170 -15.08 -13.60 -18.19
CA HIS A 170 -15.92 -14.74 -17.83
C HIS A 170 -15.99 -15.01 -16.32
N ARG A 171 -14.96 -14.62 -15.55
CA ARG A 171 -14.96 -14.66 -14.08
C ARG A 171 -15.63 -13.43 -13.50
N ALA A 172 -15.31 -12.24 -14.02
CA ALA A 172 -15.91 -10.99 -13.55
C ALA A 172 -17.45 -11.06 -13.56
N ARG A 173 -18.04 -11.64 -14.60
CA ARG A 173 -19.51 -11.83 -14.72
C ARG A 173 -20.12 -12.79 -13.69
N ARG A 174 -19.31 -13.65 -13.04
CA ARG A 174 -19.75 -14.64 -12.06
C ARG A 174 -19.45 -14.24 -10.62
N LEU A 175 -18.82 -13.09 -10.43
CA LEU A 175 -18.38 -12.63 -9.12
C LEU A 175 -19.58 -12.14 -8.32
N ASP A 176 -19.81 -12.76 -7.16
CA ASP A 176 -20.74 -12.25 -6.16
C ASP A 176 -20.00 -11.22 -5.30
N ALA A 177 -20.31 -9.94 -5.51
CA ALA A 177 -19.65 -8.86 -4.79
C ALA A 177 -19.89 -8.95 -3.28
N SER A 178 -21.10 -9.30 -2.83
CA SER A 178 -21.42 -9.37 -1.41
C SER A 178 -20.66 -10.51 -0.73
N ASP A 179 -20.57 -11.67 -1.38
CA ASP A 179 -19.79 -12.80 -0.88
C ASP A 179 -18.30 -12.47 -0.84
N LEU A 180 -17.78 -11.82 -1.88
CA LEU A 180 -16.37 -11.39 -1.94
C LEU A 180 -16.04 -10.40 -0.82
N PHE A 181 -16.87 -9.39 -0.59
CA PHE A 181 -16.69 -8.44 0.53
C PHE A 181 -16.66 -9.16 1.87
N ALA A 182 -17.61 -10.06 2.12
CA ALA A 182 -17.65 -10.81 3.37
C ALA A 182 -16.43 -11.73 3.55
N LYS A 183 -15.95 -12.35 2.46
CA LYS A 183 -14.72 -13.15 2.45
C LYS A 183 -13.48 -12.31 2.73
N VAL A 184 -13.36 -11.16 2.06
CA VAL A 184 -12.25 -10.22 2.28
C VAL A 184 -12.26 -9.72 3.71
N ASN A 185 -13.41 -9.35 4.25
CA ASN A 185 -13.53 -8.89 5.65
C ASN A 185 -13.02 -9.95 6.64
N TYR A 186 -13.23 -11.24 6.35
CA TYR A 186 -12.77 -12.33 7.22
C TYR A 186 -11.25 -12.58 7.15
N TYR A 187 -10.68 -12.61 5.93
CA TYR A 187 -9.29 -13.00 5.71
C TYR A 187 -8.29 -11.83 5.65
N ALA A 188 -8.73 -10.63 5.25
CA ALA A 188 -7.85 -9.47 5.14
C ALA A 188 -7.08 -9.17 6.42
N PRO A 189 -7.66 -9.19 7.65
CA PRO A 189 -6.90 -8.95 8.87
C PRO A 189 -5.68 -9.90 9.01
N ALA A 190 -5.85 -11.17 8.66
CA ALA A 190 -4.79 -12.17 8.72
C ALA A 190 -3.70 -11.95 7.67
N LEU A 191 -4.08 -11.55 6.45
CA LEU A 191 -3.13 -11.20 5.41
C LEU A 191 -2.38 -9.91 5.74
N THR A 192 -3.07 -8.89 6.23
CA THR A 192 -2.46 -7.63 6.70
C THR A 192 -1.44 -7.87 7.82
N ALA A 193 -1.70 -8.80 8.73
CA ALA A 193 -0.79 -9.13 9.84
C ALA A 193 0.62 -9.52 9.37
N LEU A 194 0.75 -10.17 8.22
CA LEU A 194 2.04 -10.55 7.63
C LEU A 194 2.83 -9.38 7.03
N THR A 195 2.22 -8.20 6.96
CA THR A 195 2.75 -7.02 6.26
C THR A 195 3.02 -5.83 7.15
N LEU A 196 2.58 -5.87 8.41
CA LEU A 196 2.63 -4.72 9.33
C LEU A 196 4.02 -4.10 9.38
N ALA A 197 4.12 -2.78 9.17
CA ALA A 197 5.37 -2.05 8.96
C ALA A 197 5.32 -0.60 9.49
N SER A 198 4.43 -0.28 10.44
CA SER A 198 4.32 1.07 11.01
C SER A 198 4.30 1.10 12.54
N PRO A 199 5.37 0.60 13.21
CA PRO A 199 5.47 0.66 14.66
C PRO A 199 5.86 2.05 15.19
N ILE A 200 6.11 3.05 14.32
CA ILE A 200 6.58 4.39 14.70
C ILE A 200 5.45 5.42 14.60
N CYS A 201 5.26 6.20 15.67
CA CYS A 201 4.31 7.30 15.75
C CYS A 201 4.77 8.32 16.80
N GLY A 202 4.50 9.61 16.61
CA GLY A 202 4.86 10.64 17.59
C GLY A 202 6.37 10.76 17.85
N GLY A 203 7.21 10.34 16.91
CA GLY A 203 8.67 10.36 17.02
C GLY A 203 9.30 9.14 17.70
N GLY A 204 8.52 8.16 18.14
CA GLY A 204 9.00 6.96 18.82
C GLY A 204 8.21 5.69 18.49
N LEU A 205 8.51 4.61 19.20
CA LEU A 205 7.71 3.39 19.12
C LEU A 205 6.31 3.64 19.65
N TRP A 206 5.30 3.24 18.88
CA TRP A 206 3.92 3.29 19.32
C TRP A 206 3.71 2.26 20.43
N GLU A 207 3.41 2.73 21.63
CA GLU A 207 3.12 1.89 22.77
C GLU A 207 1.61 1.79 23.03
N THR A 208 1.16 0.57 23.31
CA THR A 208 -0.22 0.28 23.67
C THR A 208 -0.24 -0.78 24.75
N ARG A 209 -0.89 -0.48 25.88
CA ARG A 209 -0.97 -1.37 27.06
C ARG A 209 0.42 -1.87 27.52
N GLY A 210 1.42 -0.99 27.51
CA GLY A 210 2.78 -1.30 27.97
C GLY A 210 3.61 -2.19 27.04
N ARG A 211 3.19 -2.38 25.78
CA ARG A 211 3.95 -3.10 24.75
C ARG A 211 4.04 -2.26 23.47
N THR A 212 5.09 -2.47 22.69
CA THR A 212 5.20 -1.91 21.34
C THR A 212 4.14 -2.54 20.43
N GLY A 213 3.27 -1.70 19.85
CA GLY A 213 2.31 -2.12 18.82
C GLY A 213 3.00 -2.36 17.48
N LYS A 214 2.33 -3.09 16.58
CA LYS A 214 2.89 -3.45 15.27
C LYS A 214 2.60 -2.41 14.19
N SER A 215 1.45 -1.76 14.25
CA SER A 215 1.02 -0.83 13.21
C SER A 215 0.06 0.25 13.70
N TYR A 216 0.56 1.48 13.79
CA TYR A 216 -0.30 2.63 14.05
C TYR A 216 -1.17 2.96 12.82
N ARG A 217 -0.66 2.75 11.59
CA ARG A 217 -1.45 2.92 10.35
C ARG A 217 -2.71 2.09 10.40
N THR A 218 -2.56 0.78 10.59
CA THR A 218 -3.68 -0.18 10.58
C THR A 218 -4.65 0.10 11.72
N HIS A 219 -4.16 0.47 12.90
CA HIS A 219 -5.00 0.86 14.04
C HIS A 219 -5.92 2.07 13.74
N ARG A 220 -5.44 3.05 12.97
CA ARG A 220 -6.18 4.29 12.67
C ARG A 220 -7.00 4.20 11.38
N ARG A 221 -6.47 3.54 10.36
CA ARG A 221 -7.06 3.45 9.01
C ARG A 221 -8.23 2.47 8.97
N SER A 222 -8.20 1.39 9.75
CA SER A 222 -9.19 0.30 9.69
C SER A 222 -10.64 0.76 9.94
N VAL A 223 -10.84 1.75 10.80
CA VAL A 223 -12.17 2.28 11.19
C VAL A 223 -12.88 2.96 10.02
N PHE A 224 -12.14 3.48 9.04
CA PHE A 224 -12.70 4.30 7.96
C PHE A 224 -12.53 3.67 6.58
N GLY A 225 -11.41 2.99 6.33
CA GLY A 225 -11.09 2.42 5.04
C GLY A 225 -11.72 1.03 4.84
N ALA A 226 -12.35 0.83 3.69
CA ALA A 226 -12.69 -0.50 3.22
C ALA A 226 -11.41 -1.30 2.91
N ALA A 227 -11.46 -2.62 3.03
CA ALA A 227 -10.34 -3.48 2.66
C ALA A 227 -10.25 -3.73 1.14
N LEU A 228 -11.40 -3.68 0.47
CA LEU A 228 -11.59 -3.91 -0.95
C LEU A 228 -12.37 -2.74 -1.54
N GLU A 229 -11.97 -2.27 -2.71
CA GLU A 229 -12.74 -1.36 -3.54
C GLU A 229 -12.96 -1.99 -4.93
N LEU A 230 -14.16 -1.78 -5.50
CA LEU A 230 -14.55 -2.33 -6.80
C LEU A 230 -14.75 -1.18 -7.78
N HIS A 231 -14.07 -1.24 -8.93
CA HIS A 231 -14.12 -0.25 -10.00
C HIS A 231 -14.70 -0.88 -11.27
N PRO A 232 -16.04 -1.05 -11.36
CA PRO A 232 -16.68 -1.73 -12.49
C PRO A 232 -16.47 -0.99 -13.82
N GLU A 233 -16.36 0.34 -13.80
CA GLU A 233 -16.04 1.19 -14.95
C GLU A 233 -14.60 1.01 -15.46
N GLU A 234 -13.68 0.57 -14.60
CA GLU A 234 -12.27 0.35 -14.91
C GLU A 234 -11.99 -1.12 -15.24
N ALA A 235 -12.78 -1.68 -16.16
CA ALA A 235 -12.69 -3.09 -16.57
C ALA A 235 -12.80 -4.08 -15.38
N GLY A 236 -13.59 -3.72 -14.36
CA GLY A 236 -13.79 -4.55 -13.17
C GLY A 236 -12.52 -4.70 -12.31
N ARG A 237 -11.70 -3.64 -12.24
CA ARG A 237 -10.55 -3.58 -11.34
C ARG A 237 -11.02 -3.74 -9.89
N MET A 238 -10.31 -4.58 -9.16
CA MET A 238 -10.51 -4.83 -7.74
C MET A 238 -9.26 -4.42 -6.99
N GLU A 239 -9.42 -3.50 -6.07
CA GLU A 239 -8.32 -2.87 -5.35
C GLU A 239 -8.28 -3.34 -3.90
N PHE A 240 -7.15 -3.91 -3.51
CA PHE A 240 -6.93 -4.36 -2.13
C PHE A 240 -6.01 -3.39 -1.39
N LYS A 241 -6.52 -2.78 -0.31
CA LYS A 241 -5.94 -1.54 0.29
C LYS A 241 -5.32 -1.72 1.69
N THR A 242 -5.35 -2.94 2.22
CA THR A 242 -5.00 -3.18 3.63
C THR A 242 -3.52 -3.45 3.86
N PHE A 243 -2.79 -3.91 2.84
CA PHE A 243 -1.36 -4.15 2.96
C PHE A 243 -0.60 -2.89 3.35
N GLU A 244 0.62 -3.09 3.87
CA GLU A 244 1.49 -2.03 4.33
C GLU A 244 2.71 -1.85 3.43
N MET A 245 3.25 -0.64 3.43
CA MET A 245 4.38 -0.29 2.60
C MET A 245 5.61 -1.13 2.94
N THR A 246 6.36 -1.45 1.91
CA THR A 246 7.61 -2.20 1.95
C THR A 246 8.59 -1.60 0.95
N HIS A 247 9.87 -1.83 1.17
CA HIS A 247 10.95 -1.45 0.24
C HIS A 247 11.39 -2.64 -0.63
N ARG A 248 10.73 -3.80 -0.50
CA ARG A 248 11.14 -5.06 -1.14
C ARG A 248 10.17 -5.40 -2.26
N LEU A 249 10.66 -5.54 -3.49
CA LEU A 249 9.82 -5.93 -4.64
C LEU A 249 9.21 -7.32 -4.45
N GLU A 250 9.90 -8.22 -3.74
CA GLU A 250 9.41 -9.56 -3.46
C GLU A 250 8.14 -9.54 -2.59
N ASP A 251 8.02 -8.57 -1.69
CA ASP A 251 6.83 -8.41 -0.86
C ASP A 251 5.63 -7.95 -1.70
N PHE A 252 5.83 -7.03 -2.66
CA PHE A 252 4.76 -6.66 -3.59
C PHE A 252 4.33 -7.83 -4.47
N HIS A 253 5.27 -8.69 -4.90
CA HIS A 253 4.91 -9.94 -5.58
C HIS A 253 4.01 -10.81 -4.70
N ALA A 254 4.42 -11.06 -3.45
CA ALA A 254 3.64 -11.83 -2.52
C ALA A 254 2.27 -11.20 -2.24
N TYR A 255 2.13 -9.87 -2.22
CA TYR A 255 0.84 -9.20 -2.07
C TYR A 255 -0.13 -9.54 -3.21
N PHE A 256 0.33 -9.50 -4.47
CA PHE A 256 -0.48 -9.94 -5.61
C PHE A 256 -0.91 -11.41 -5.47
N LEU A 257 0.01 -12.29 -5.07
CA LEU A 257 -0.28 -13.72 -4.94
C LEU A 257 -1.23 -14.03 -3.78
N LEU A 258 -1.10 -13.36 -2.63
CA LEU A 258 -2.05 -13.46 -1.53
C LEU A 258 -3.43 -12.99 -1.96
N TRP A 259 -3.49 -11.87 -2.69
CA TRP A 259 -4.75 -11.35 -3.20
C TRP A 259 -5.39 -12.31 -4.21
N LEU A 260 -4.61 -12.84 -5.17
CA LEU A 260 -5.07 -13.86 -6.11
C LEU A 260 -5.55 -15.14 -5.41
N ALA A 261 -4.80 -15.65 -4.43
CA ALA A 261 -5.19 -16.84 -3.68
C ALA A 261 -6.54 -16.63 -2.99
N LEU A 262 -6.72 -15.48 -2.32
CA LEU A 262 -7.98 -15.13 -1.69
C LEU A 262 -9.12 -14.97 -2.71
N LEU A 263 -8.85 -14.34 -3.85
CA LEU A 263 -9.82 -14.06 -4.90
C LEU A 263 -10.28 -15.33 -5.63
N LEU A 264 -9.38 -16.31 -5.83
CA LEU A 264 -9.61 -17.47 -6.70
C LEU A 264 -10.02 -18.74 -5.96
N ASP A 265 -9.86 -18.80 -4.64
CA ASP A 265 -10.09 -20.03 -3.86
C ASP A 265 -11.53 -20.16 -3.34
N ASP A 266 -12.36 -20.96 -4.01
CA ASP A 266 -13.73 -21.24 -3.57
C ASP A 266 -13.82 -22.06 -2.26
N GLY A 267 -12.72 -22.68 -1.80
CA GLY A 267 -12.68 -23.46 -0.56
C GLY A 267 -12.41 -22.64 0.71
N LEU A 268 -12.10 -21.35 0.58
CA LEU A 268 -12.03 -20.42 1.72
C LEU A 268 -13.44 -19.96 2.10
N THR A 269 -14.00 -20.59 3.15
CA THR A 269 -15.40 -20.40 3.56
C THR A 269 -15.64 -19.31 4.60
N GLY A 270 -14.59 -18.71 5.17
CA GLY A 270 -14.73 -17.67 6.19
C GLY A 270 -15.43 -16.42 5.64
N ARG A 271 -16.37 -15.86 6.41
CA ARG A 271 -17.15 -14.66 6.08
C ARG A 271 -17.31 -13.80 7.34
N ALA A 272 -17.16 -12.50 7.19
CA ALA A 272 -17.28 -11.52 8.27
C ALA A 272 -17.90 -10.23 7.73
N ASP A 273 -18.51 -9.43 8.60
CA ASP A 273 -18.96 -8.09 8.22
C ASP A 273 -17.85 -7.03 8.41
N ASP A 274 -18.18 -5.77 8.12
CA ASP A 274 -17.22 -4.67 8.26
C ASP A 274 -16.82 -4.42 9.73
N GLN A 275 -17.73 -4.63 10.68
CA GLN A 275 -17.47 -4.38 12.10
C GLN A 275 -16.50 -5.42 12.65
N ASP A 276 -16.70 -6.69 12.30
CA ASP A 276 -15.79 -7.79 12.61
C ASP A 276 -14.39 -7.49 12.07
N ARG A 277 -14.28 -7.09 10.79
CA ARG A 277 -13.00 -6.71 10.17
C ARG A 277 -12.34 -5.56 10.93
N VAL A 278 -13.08 -4.50 11.25
CA VAL A 278 -12.54 -3.32 11.97
C VAL A 278 -12.00 -3.73 13.33
N TYR A 279 -12.74 -4.56 14.07
CA TYR A 279 -12.32 -5.09 15.36
C TYR A 279 -11.04 -5.92 15.24
N ASP A 280 -11.00 -6.87 14.30
CA ASP A 280 -9.86 -7.75 14.07
C ASP A 280 -8.62 -6.97 13.64
N LEU A 281 -8.74 -6.02 12.70
CA LEU A 281 -7.63 -5.14 12.32
C LEU A 281 -7.13 -4.31 13.50
N GLY A 282 -8.01 -3.91 14.42
CA GLY A 282 -7.62 -3.24 15.66
C GLY A 282 -6.77 -4.12 16.57
N GLN A 283 -7.06 -5.43 16.66
CA GLN A 283 -6.23 -6.39 17.40
C GLN A 283 -4.92 -6.66 16.66
N VAL A 284 -4.99 -6.97 15.36
CA VAL A 284 -3.83 -7.20 14.47
C VAL A 284 -2.84 -6.04 14.55
N ALA A 285 -3.32 -4.80 14.52
CA ALA A 285 -2.48 -3.63 14.63
C ALA A 285 -1.64 -3.61 15.93
N ARG A 286 -2.19 -4.10 17.04
CA ARG A 286 -1.51 -4.13 18.34
C ARG A 286 -0.64 -5.37 18.51
N ASP A 287 -1.18 -6.53 18.16
CA ASP A 287 -0.66 -7.85 18.53
C ASP A 287 -0.04 -8.62 17.37
N GLY A 288 -0.23 -8.16 16.12
CA GLY A 288 0.25 -8.84 14.92
C GLY A 288 -0.37 -10.23 14.78
N LEU A 289 0.50 -11.23 14.56
CA LEU A 289 0.10 -12.64 14.43
C LEU A 289 -0.38 -13.28 15.75
N GLU A 290 -0.15 -12.62 16.89
CA GLU A 290 -0.61 -13.09 18.20
C GLU A 290 -2.07 -12.68 18.50
N ALA A 291 -2.70 -11.91 17.61
CA ALA A 291 -4.13 -11.67 17.66
C ALA A 291 -4.92 -12.97 17.42
N GLU A 292 -6.06 -13.10 18.10
CA GLU A 292 -6.86 -14.33 18.13
C GLU A 292 -7.26 -14.79 16.71
N THR A 293 -7.08 -16.08 16.40
CA THR A 293 -7.36 -16.73 15.11
C THR A 293 -6.58 -16.21 13.89
N VAL A 294 -5.81 -15.13 14.00
CA VAL A 294 -5.12 -14.47 12.86
C VAL A 294 -4.10 -15.40 12.22
N ARG A 295 -3.29 -16.08 13.03
CA ARG A 295 -2.30 -17.06 12.57
C ARG A 295 -2.95 -18.22 11.79
N GLU A 296 -4.08 -18.74 12.29
CA GLU A 296 -4.81 -19.85 11.66
C GLU A 296 -5.42 -19.44 10.33
N ARG A 297 -6.03 -18.24 10.26
CA ARG A 297 -6.59 -17.69 9.01
C ARG A 297 -5.50 -17.42 7.98
N ALA A 298 -4.35 -16.91 8.39
CA ALA A 298 -3.20 -16.69 7.51
C ALA A 298 -2.65 -18.02 6.97
N ALA A 299 -2.50 -19.03 7.84
CA ALA A 299 -2.11 -20.38 7.45
C ALA A 299 -3.09 -20.97 6.42
N ALA A 300 -4.41 -20.83 6.67
CA ALA A 300 -5.43 -21.36 5.77
C ALA A 300 -5.31 -20.81 4.33
N VAL A 301 -4.96 -19.53 4.16
CA VAL A 301 -4.72 -18.96 2.83
C VAL A 301 -3.39 -19.47 2.26
N LEU A 302 -2.30 -19.41 3.03
CA LEU A 302 -0.96 -19.79 2.57
C LEU A 302 -0.84 -21.28 2.24
N ASP A 303 -1.56 -22.16 2.92
CA ASP A 303 -1.53 -23.60 2.68
C ASP A 303 -2.29 -24.00 1.41
N ARG A 304 -3.33 -23.24 1.06
CA ARG A 304 -4.15 -23.46 -0.14
C ARG A 304 -3.61 -22.75 -1.37
N ALA A 305 -2.88 -21.66 -1.18
CA ALA A 305 -2.35 -20.83 -2.25
C ALA A 305 -1.57 -21.61 -3.32
N PRO A 306 -0.68 -22.59 -3.01
CA PRO A 306 0.06 -23.31 -4.04
C PRO A 306 -0.82 -23.98 -5.08
N ASP A 307 -1.85 -24.73 -4.65
CA ASP A 307 -2.75 -25.45 -5.55
C ASP A 307 -3.65 -24.47 -6.34
N VAL A 308 -4.17 -23.45 -5.66
CA VAL A 308 -5.05 -22.44 -6.27
C VAL A 308 -4.30 -21.62 -7.32
N LEU A 309 -3.10 -21.16 -7.02
CA LEU A 309 -2.28 -20.35 -7.92
C LEU A 309 -1.77 -21.19 -9.09
N ALA A 310 -1.32 -22.42 -8.85
CA ALA A 310 -0.85 -23.32 -9.90
C ALA A 310 -1.96 -23.68 -10.90
N ALA A 311 -3.21 -23.86 -10.44
CA ALA A 311 -4.37 -24.07 -11.31
C ALA A 311 -4.63 -22.90 -12.28
N HIS A 312 -4.03 -21.74 -12.00
CA HIS A 312 -4.12 -20.51 -12.79
C HIS A 312 -2.78 -20.09 -13.41
N ALA A 313 -1.78 -20.98 -13.41
CA ALA A 313 -0.44 -20.75 -13.97
C ALA A 313 0.32 -19.58 -13.32
N PHE A 314 0.10 -19.33 -12.02
CA PHE A 314 0.94 -18.46 -11.20
C PHE A 314 1.92 -19.30 -10.38
N ASP A 315 3.17 -18.85 -10.27
CA ASP A 315 4.16 -19.44 -9.38
C ASP A 315 3.91 -19.01 -7.93
N PRO A 316 3.63 -19.93 -6.99
CA PRO A 316 3.45 -19.59 -5.59
C PRO A 316 4.76 -19.35 -4.83
N SER A 317 5.94 -19.62 -5.42
CA SER A 317 7.23 -19.56 -4.71
C SER A 317 7.51 -18.23 -3.97
N PRO A 318 7.10 -17.03 -4.46
CA PRO A 318 7.30 -15.79 -3.73
C PRO A 318 6.56 -15.72 -2.38
N LEU A 319 5.55 -16.56 -2.15
CA LEU A 319 4.85 -16.66 -0.86
C LEU A 319 5.68 -17.32 0.24
N GLU A 320 6.82 -17.94 -0.08
CA GLU A 320 7.65 -18.62 0.92
C GLU A 320 8.19 -17.66 1.99
N ALA A 321 8.52 -16.43 1.61
CA ALA A 321 8.92 -15.40 2.58
C ALA A 321 7.81 -15.10 3.60
N PHE A 322 6.54 -15.22 3.20
CA PHE A 322 5.38 -14.97 4.06
C PHE A 322 5.02 -16.19 4.90
N ARG A 323 5.23 -17.40 4.37
CA ARG A 323 5.21 -18.63 5.16
C ARG A 323 6.24 -18.56 6.28
N HIS A 324 7.46 -18.13 5.96
CA HIS A 324 8.50 -17.96 6.96
C HIS A 324 8.11 -16.93 8.03
N ARG A 325 7.59 -15.74 7.65
CA ARG A 325 7.06 -14.74 8.61
C ARG A 325 5.99 -15.32 9.51
N LEU A 326 5.07 -16.10 8.95
CA LEU A 326 4.04 -16.79 9.71
C LEU A 326 4.69 -17.74 10.73
N GLU A 327 5.60 -18.61 10.30
CA GLU A 327 6.26 -19.59 11.17
C GLU A 327 7.02 -18.96 12.34
N ILE A 328 7.84 -17.94 12.06
CA ILE A 328 8.73 -17.35 13.08
C ILE A 328 8.05 -16.24 13.90
N GLY A 329 6.93 -15.68 13.42
CA GLY A 329 6.22 -14.59 14.09
C GLY A 329 6.94 -13.23 14.05
N TYR A 330 7.95 -13.07 13.18
CA TYR A 330 8.74 -11.85 13.03
C TYR A 330 8.27 -11.08 11.79
N LEU A 331 7.83 -9.84 12.01
CA LEU A 331 7.19 -9.01 10.99
C LEU A 331 8.08 -7.83 10.58
N PRO A 332 7.79 -7.16 9.44
CA PRO A 332 8.50 -5.92 9.09
C PRO A 332 8.46 -4.84 10.19
N ALA A 333 7.38 -4.80 10.98
CA ALA A 333 7.26 -3.94 12.15
C ALA A 333 8.28 -4.26 13.25
N ASP A 334 8.64 -5.53 13.43
CA ASP A 334 9.69 -5.92 14.37
C ASP A 334 11.06 -5.45 13.88
N GLU A 335 11.33 -5.61 12.58
CA GLU A 335 12.55 -5.13 11.95
C GLU A 335 12.72 -3.61 12.09
N ILE A 336 11.65 -2.84 11.84
CA ILE A 336 11.67 -1.38 12.00
C ILE A 336 11.84 -1.00 13.49
N SER A 337 11.21 -1.74 14.40
CA SER A 337 11.35 -1.50 15.83
C SER A 337 12.79 -1.73 16.31
N ASP A 338 13.41 -2.82 15.87
CA ASP A 338 14.80 -3.16 16.19
C ASP A 338 15.77 -2.17 15.56
N MET A 339 15.50 -1.72 14.34
CA MET A 339 16.24 -0.65 13.68
C MET A 339 16.18 0.65 14.50
N TYR A 340 14.99 1.10 14.88
CA TYR A 340 14.85 2.31 15.70
C TYR A 340 15.65 2.23 17.00
N ARG A 341 15.56 1.10 17.72
CA ARG A 341 16.31 0.87 18.96
C ARG A 341 17.82 0.87 18.74
N ARG A 342 18.29 0.25 17.67
CA ARG A 342 19.71 0.15 17.33
C ARG A 342 20.29 1.51 16.93
N GLU A 343 19.59 2.25 16.07
CA GLU A 343 20.07 3.54 15.56
C GLU A 343 19.94 4.67 16.60
N GLY A 344 19.10 4.50 17.63
CA GLY A 344 18.96 5.42 18.75
C GLY A 344 18.33 6.77 18.42
N SER A 345 17.93 7.00 17.16
CA SER A 345 17.23 8.21 16.74
C SER A 345 16.36 7.96 15.51
N LEU A 346 15.30 8.76 15.37
CA LEU A 346 14.41 8.69 14.21
C LEU A 346 15.13 9.02 12.90
N GLY A 347 15.96 10.08 12.88
CA GLY A 347 16.66 10.49 11.65
C GLY A 347 17.62 9.41 11.13
N ALA A 348 18.35 8.72 12.01
CA ALA A 348 19.23 7.63 11.61
C ALA A 348 18.45 6.41 11.09
N MET A 349 17.32 6.06 11.71
CA MET A 349 16.42 5.02 11.19
C MET A 349 15.87 5.40 9.81
N LEU A 350 15.40 6.63 9.62
CA LEU A 350 14.87 7.11 8.34
C LEU A 350 15.94 7.13 7.25
N ARG A 351 17.19 7.46 7.59
CA ARG A 351 18.33 7.30 6.67
C ARG A 351 18.51 5.88 6.20
N HIS A 352 18.51 4.93 7.12
CA HIS A 352 18.66 3.51 6.78
C HIS A 352 17.50 3.00 5.92
N LEU A 353 16.27 3.45 6.19
CA LEU A 353 15.10 3.12 5.36
C LEU A 353 15.15 3.79 3.98
N ALA A 354 15.64 5.03 3.88
CA ALA A 354 15.84 5.71 2.60
C ALA A 354 16.86 4.96 1.75
N ASP A 355 17.99 4.53 2.34
CA ASP A 355 19.02 3.73 1.64
C ASP A 355 18.45 2.40 1.13
N ARG A 356 17.61 1.73 1.94
CA ARG A 356 16.94 0.49 1.54
C ARG A 356 15.88 0.68 0.46
N THR A 357 15.15 1.80 0.49
CA THR A 357 14.18 2.15 -0.56
C THR A 357 14.88 2.26 -1.90
N SER A 358 16.06 2.88 -1.94
CA SER A 358 16.89 2.99 -3.15
C SER A 358 17.52 1.66 -3.59
N MET A 359 17.93 0.81 -2.64
CA MET A 359 18.52 -0.50 -2.96
C MET A 359 17.48 -1.55 -3.40
N GLY A 360 16.21 -1.39 -3.01
CA GLY A 360 15.11 -2.29 -3.40
C GLY A 360 14.80 -2.33 -4.91
N VAL A 361 15.43 -1.43 -5.68
CA VAL A 361 15.30 -1.31 -7.14
C VAL A 361 16.28 -2.23 -7.89
N VAL A 362 17.26 -2.83 -7.21
CA VAL A 362 18.23 -3.71 -7.87
C VAL A 362 17.59 -5.08 -8.12
N VAL A 363 16.96 -5.23 -9.29
CA VAL A 363 16.58 -6.54 -9.83
C VAL A 363 17.87 -7.30 -10.19
N PRO A 364 18.08 -8.54 -9.72
CA PRO A 364 19.24 -9.34 -10.11
C PRO A 364 19.34 -9.62 -11.61
#